data_AF-A0A529MD73-F1
#
_entry.id   AF-A0A529MD73-F1
#
_cell.length_a   1.000
_cell.length_b   1.000
_cell.length_c   1.000
_cell.angle_alpha   90.00
_cell.angle_beta   90.00
_cell.angle_gamma   90.00
#
_symmetry.space_group_name_H-M   'P 1'
#
loop_
_entity.id
_entity.type
_entity.pdbx_description
1 polymer ?
#
loop_
_entity_poly.entity_id
_entity_poly.type
_entity_poly.pdbx_seq_one_letter_code
_entity_poly.pdbx_strand_id
1 'polypeptide(L)'
;LRAAVCDLNGIMRGKRIPVEQARKALEGKLRMPYSAIGLDIWGEDIEGNAQVFSTGDADGLCHWTGRGILPVNWTAHPTALLPL
;
A
#
# COMPACT_ATOMS: atom_id res chain seq x y z
N LEU A 1 -8.50 9.27 1.35
CA LEU A 1 -8.31 8.25 0.30
C LEU A 1 -7.46 7.12 0.88
N ARG A 2 -7.70 5.86 0.51
CA ARG A 2 -6.82 4.73 0.85
C ARG A 2 -6.07 4.34 -0.40
N ALA A 3 -4.76 4.22 -0.34
CA ALA A 3 -3.95 3.73 -1.45
C ALA A 3 -3.21 2.48 -0.98
N ALA A 4 -3.32 1.39 -1.73
CA ALA A 4 -2.86 0.08 -1.29
C ALA A 4 -2.40 -0.80 -2.44
N VAL A 5 -1.38 -1.62 -2.16
CA VAL A 5 -0.92 -2.74 -2.98
C VAL A 5 -1.50 -4.05 -2.43
N CYS A 6 -1.57 -5.09 -3.25
CA CYS A 6 -1.92 -6.43 -2.80
C CYS A 6 -0.64 -7.19 -2.44
N ASP A 7 -0.56 -7.74 -1.23
CA ASP A 7 0.58 -8.56 -0.80
C ASP A 7 0.47 -10.01 -1.29
N LEU A 8 1.48 -10.83 -0.99
CA LEU A 8 1.53 -12.25 -1.38
C LEU A 8 0.42 -13.10 -0.74
N ASN A 9 -0.20 -12.64 0.34
CA ASN A 9 -1.32 -13.30 0.99
C ASN A 9 -2.69 -12.85 0.44
N GLY A 10 -2.71 -11.95 -0.55
CA GLY A 10 -3.93 -11.37 -1.09
C GLY A 10 -4.53 -10.26 -0.22
N ILE A 11 -3.77 -9.74 0.76
CA ILE A 11 -4.22 -8.68 1.66
C ILE A 11 -3.84 -7.32 1.07
N MET A 12 -4.80 -6.38 1.10
CA MET A 12 -4.53 -5.00 0.72
C MET A 12 -3.70 -4.29 1.81
N ARG A 13 -2.43 -4.02 1.51
CA ARG A 13 -1.50 -3.29 2.38
C ARG A 13 -1.33 -1.86 1.87
N GLY A 14 -1.56 -0.89 2.75
CA GLY A 14 -1.56 0.50 2.30
C GLY A 14 -1.70 1.51 3.42
N LYS A 15 -1.81 2.77 3.02
CA LYS A 15 -1.98 3.89 3.95
C LYS A 15 -3.12 4.81 3.57
N ARG A 16 -3.68 5.47 4.58
CA ARG A 16 -4.61 6.58 4.40
C ARG A 16 -3.83 7.81 3.98
N ILE A 17 -4.24 8.43 2.88
CA ILE A 17 -3.66 9.68 2.38
C ILE A 17 -4.74 10.77 2.26
N PRO A 18 -4.37 12.04 2.47
CA PRO A 18 -5.21 13.18 2.12
C PRO A 18 -5.58 13.15 0.63
N VAL A 19 -6.73 13.72 0.28
CA VAL A 19 -7.23 13.70 -1.12
C VAL A 19 -6.32 14.50 -2.05
N GLU A 20 -5.65 15.52 -1.53
CA GLU A 20 -4.68 16.37 -2.22
C GLU A 20 -3.46 15.55 -2.70
N GLN A 21 -3.17 14.41 -2.05
CA GLN A 21 -2.11 13.49 -2.46
C GLN A 21 -2.59 12.43 -3.47
N ALA A 22 -3.86 12.42 -3.87
CA ALA A 22 -4.38 11.45 -4.83
C ALA A 22 -3.63 11.52 -6.17
N ARG A 23 -3.36 12.73 -6.67
CA ARG A 23 -2.56 12.93 -7.89
C ARG A 23 -1.15 12.34 -7.76
N LYS A 24 -0.50 12.53 -6.61
CA LYS A 24 0.84 11.96 -6.35
C LYS A 24 0.81 10.42 -6.45
N ALA A 25 -0.24 9.79 -5.96
CA ALA A 25 -0.40 8.34 -6.06
C ALA A 25 -0.70 7.87 -7.50
N LEU A 26 -1.56 8.59 -8.23
CA LEU A 26 -1.84 8.32 -9.65
C LEU A 26 -0.61 8.47 -10.56
N GLU A 27 0.30 9.39 -10.21
CA GLU A 27 1.58 9.58 -10.91
C GLU A 27 2.67 8.55 -10.52
N GLY A 28 2.35 7.57 -9.67
CA GLY A 28 3.31 6.56 -9.24
C GLY A 28 4.39 7.07 -8.28
N LYS A 29 4.14 8.20 -7.60
CA LYS A 29 5.10 8.86 -6.71
C LYS A 29 4.83 8.60 -5.23
N LEU A 30 3.86 7.74 -4.90
CA LEU A 30 3.61 7.32 -3.53
C LEU A 30 4.71 6.35 -3.11
N ARG A 31 5.17 6.45 -1.86
CA ARG A 31 6.15 5.54 -1.29
C ARG A 31 5.53 4.65 -0.23
N MET A 32 5.88 3.37 -0.21
CA MET A 32 5.56 2.43 0.86
C MET A 32 6.76 1.52 1.12
N PRO A 33 6.90 0.96 2.33
CA PRO A 33 8.01 0.08 2.65
C PRO A 33 8.01 -1.13 1.73
N TYR A 34 9.18 -1.50 1.20
CA TYR A 34 9.28 -2.56 0.21
C TYR A 34 8.93 -3.92 0.80
N SER A 35 9.20 -4.12 2.10
CA SER A 35 8.85 -5.34 2.83
C SER A 35 7.34 -5.62 2.90
N ALA A 36 6.48 -4.60 2.69
CA ALA A 36 5.05 -4.71 2.92
C ALA A 36 4.35 -5.76 2.04
N ILE A 37 4.99 -6.21 0.96
CA ILE A 37 4.50 -7.31 0.11
C ILE A 37 4.74 -8.71 0.69
N GLY A 38 5.66 -8.84 1.66
CA GLY A 38 6.18 -10.09 2.19
C GLY A 38 5.91 -10.30 3.69
N LEU A 39 4.96 -9.54 4.26
CA LEU A 39 4.49 -9.75 5.62
C LEU A 39 3.74 -11.08 5.74
N ASP A 40 3.63 -11.59 6.96
CA ASP A 40 2.75 -12.72 7.25
C ASP A 40 1.25 -12.34 7.18
N ILE A 41 0.38 -13.33 7.40
CA ILE A 41 -1.08 -13.11 7.36
C ILE A 41 -1.57 -12.11 8.41
N TRP A 42 -0.84 -11.97 9.53
CA TRP A 42 -1.16 -11.05 10.62
C TRP A 42 -0.57 -9.65 10.40
N GLY A 43 0.33 -9.50 9.43
CA GLY A 43 1.00 -8.24 9.10
C GLY A 43 2.33 -8.06 9.83
N GLU A 44 2.90 -9.13 10.37
CA GLU A 44 4.22 -9.15 11.00
C GLU A 44 5.32 -9.46 9.97
N ASP A 45 6.53 -9.02 10.28
CA ASP A 45 7.71 -9.39 9.49
C ASP A 45 8.00 -10.88 9.60
N ILE A 46 8.43 -11.48 8.50
CA ILE A 46 8.82 -12.90 8.48
C ILE A 46 10.24 -13.08 9.01
N GLU A 47 10.48 -14.23 9.65
CA GLU A 47 11.82 -14.61 10.10
C GLU A 47 12.80 -14.65 8.92
N GLY A 48 13.95 -14.00 9.07
CA GLY A 48 14.96 -13.97 8.02
C GLY A 48 14.64 -13.04 6.84
N ASN A 49 13.71 -12.08 7.00
CA ASN A 49 13.45 -11.07 5.96
C ASN A 49 14.70 -10.23 5.64
N ALA A 50 15.44 -10.62 4.61
CA ALA A 50 16.66 -9.94 4.21
C ALA A 50 16.43 -8.45 3.90
N GLN A 51 15.25 -8.06 3.40
CA GLN A 51 14.94 -6.68 3.03
C GLN A 51 14.84 -5.75 4.25
N VAL A 52 14.36 -6.26 5.40
CA VAL A 52 14.23 -5.45 6.62
C VAL A 52 15.53 -5.48 7.43
N PHE A 53 16.10 -6.66 7.64
CA PHE A 53 17.21 -6.83 8.58
C PHE A 53 18.58 -6.42 8.02
N SER A 54 18.79 -6.45 6.70
CA SER A 54 20.11 -6.15 6.11
C SER A 54 20.29 -4.70 5.65
N THR A 55 19.26 -4.08 5.07
CA THR A 55 19.34 -2.73 4.49
C THR A 55 18.58 -1.67 5.27
N GLY A 56 17.78 -2.08 6.25
CA GLY A 56 16.63 -1.30 6.69
C GLY A 56 15.53 -1.34 5.62
N ASP A 57 14.28 -1.33 6.05
CA ASP A 57 13.12 -1.42 5.16
C ASP A 57 13.00 -0.15 4.30
N ALA A 58 13.60 -0.19 3.11
CA ALA A 58 13.61 0.93 2.20
C ALA A 58 12.24 1.15 1.57
N ASP A 59 11.89 2.41 1.36
CA ASP A 59 10.66 2.77 0.67
C ASP A 59 10.78 2.50 -0.84
N GLY A 60 9.85 1.71 -1.39
CA GLY A 60 9.62 1.57 -2.82
C GLY A 60 8.66 2.63 -3.37
N LEU A 61 8.73 2.88 -4.67
CA LEU A 61 7.70 3.65 -5.39
C LEU A 61 6.53 2.73 -5.74
N CYS A 62 5.32 3.17 -5.44
CA CYS A 62 4.10 2.46 -5.76
C CYS A 62 3.50 3.08 -7.01
N HIS A 63 3.57 2.34 -8.11
CA HIS A 63 2.96 2.71 -9.37
C HIS A 63 1.44 2.58 -9.28
N TRP A 64 0.70 3.29 -10.13
CA TRP A 64 -0.73 3.10 -10.22
C TRP A 64 -1.03 1.95 -11.17
N THR A 65 -1.92 1.04 -10.78
CA THR A 65 -2.35 -0.08 -11.64
C THR A 65 -3.09 0.33 -12.92
N GLY A 66 -3.48 1.59 -13.07
CA GLY A 66 -4.39 2.05 -14.13
C GLY A 66 -5.87 1.70 -13.88
N ARG A 67 -6.17 0.94 -12.82
CA ARG A 67 -7.55 0.61 -12.44
C ARG A 67 -8.23 1.81 -11.79
N GLY A 68 -9.54 1.90 -12.00
CA GLY A 68 -10.37 2.96 -11.44
C GLY A 68 -10.32 3.00 -9.91
N ILE A 69 -10.51 4.19 -9.36
CA ILE A 69 -10.68 4.40 -7.93
C ILE A 69 -12.00 3.77 -7.50
N LEU A 70 -11.97 2.91 -6.48
CA LEU A 70 -13.13 2.18 -5.98
C LEU A 70 -13.77 2.94 -4.81
N PRO A 71 -15.08 3.26 -4.86
CA PRO A 71 -15.77 3.82 -3.69
C PRO A 71 -15.87 2.78 -2.57
N VAL A 72 -15.61 3.21 -1.34
CA VAL A 72 -15.72 2.43 -0.10
C VAL A 72 -16.76 3.13 0.78
N ASN A 73 -18.03 2.81 0.54
CA ASN A 73 -19.18 3.47 1.18
C ASN A 73 -19.74 2.71 2.39
N TRP A 74 -19.15 1.55 2.72
CA TRP A 74 -19.58 0.69 3.84
C TRP A 74 -18.79 0.92 5.14
N THR A 75 -17.90 1.93 5.19
CA THR A 75 -17.15 2.29 6.39
C THR A 75 -17.79 3.49 7.10
N ALA A 76 -17.59 3.62 8.42
CA ALA A 76 -18.14 4.72 9.23
C ALA A 76 -17.88 6.12 8.65
N HIS A 77 -16.74 6.30 7.98
CA HIS A 77 -16.47 7.45 7.13
C HIS A 77 -16.30 6.96 5.70
N PRO A 78 -17.22 7.29 4.77
CA PRO A 78 -17.08 6.94 3.36
C PRO A 78 -15.74 7.39 2.82
N THR A 79 -15.11 6.54 2.03
CA THR A 79 -13.80 6.81 1.44
C THR A 79 -13.69 6.18 0.06
N ALA A 80 -12.48 6.15 -0.48
CA ALA A 80 -12.20 5.46 -1.72
C ALA A 80 -10.88 4.70 -1.62
N LEU A 81 -10.76 3.62 -2.40
CA LEU A 81 -9.57 2.80 -2.54
C LEU A 81 -8.95 3.05 -3.92
N LEU A 82 -7.69 3.46 -3.92
CA LEU A 82 -6.84 3.54 -5.10
C LEU A 82 -5.94 2.29 -5.12
N PRO A 83 -6.17 1.33 -6.04
CA PRO A 83 -5.28 0.18 -6.21
C PRO A 83 -3.97 0.60 -6.88
N LEU A 84 -2.87 0.39 -6.18
CA LEU A 84 -1.50 0.63 -6.61
C LEU A 84 -0.84 -0.68 -7.07
#